data_AF-A0A2E6X7K6-F1
#
_entry.id   AF-A0A2E6X7K6-F1
#
_cell.length_a   1.000
_cell.length_b   1.000
_cell.length_c   1.000
_cell.angle_alpha   90.00
_cell.angle_beta   90.00
_cell.angle_gamma   90.00
#
_symmetry.space_group_name_H-M   'P 1'
#
loop_
_entity.id
_entity.type
_entity.pdbx_description
1 polymer ?
#
loop_
_entity_poly.entity_id
_entity_poly.type
_entity_poly.pdbx_seq_one_letter_code
_entity_poly.pdbx_strand_id
1 'polypeptide(L)'
;SIGAVLGLLFLIEKLEIYKKYYDKIRNHLKKNANMDIVYKITDEIFEKISDDEFEKIKYNKLFIHYYDTEQKKLILRKKYETKDDLKKVILRTCYIPFLIDGNYLLENKFIDGCFPYIFPEREKQILYVKISQICKLTYMLNTKNEKNISGRALEGIIDIYNFFLHNKPTNMCSWVNNWMLFDFIKLRCKRWFILSLVYYIYTIIQIFKQIKPFLCVSFFEQSEYFQRIKPILCSLYKDFILYLCF
;
A
#
# COMPACT_ATOMS: atom_id res chain seq x y z
N SER A 1 -4.06 -1.39 -0.85
CA SER A 1 -3.04 -0.49 -1.37
C SER A 1 -3.73 0.68 -2.04
N ILE A 2 -2.98 1.70 -2.46
CA ILE A 2 -3.56 2.87 -3.12
C ILE A 2 -4.38 2.52 -4.37
N GLY A 3 -4.00 1.48 -5.10
CA GLY A 3 -4.78 0.99 -6.25
C GLY A 3 -6.19 0.51 -5.89
N ALA A 4 -6.40 -0.05 -4.70
CA ALA A 4 -7.72 -0.48 -4.23
C ALA A 4 -8.60 0.72 -3.86
N VAL A 5 -8.01 1.75 -3.23
CA VAL A 5 -8.70 3.01 -2.93
C VAL A 5 -9.09 3.72 -4.22
N LEU A 6 -8.16 3.86 -5.18
CA LEU A 6 -8.46 4.45 -6.48
C LEU A 6 -9.51 3.65 -7.26
N GLY A 7 -9.44 2.32 -7.22
CA GLY A 7 -10.45 1.45 -7.82
C GLY A 7 -11.84 1.65 -7.20
N LEU A 8 -11.92 1.77 -5.87
CA LEU A 8 -13.15 2.11 -5.16
C LEU A 8 -13.68 3.48 -5.60
N LEU A 9 -12.85 4.52 -5.54
CA LEU A 9 -13.22 5.89 -5.92
C LEU A 9 -13.67 5.99 -7.39
N PHE A 10 -13.04 5.22 -8.28
CA PHE A 10 -13.45 5.13 -9.68
C PHE A 10 -14.84 4.51 -9.83
N LEU A 11 -15.13 3.41 -9.12
CA LEU A 11 -16.42 2.72 -9.21
C LEU A 11 -17.60 3.52 -8.64
N ILE A 12 -17.32 4.45 -7.72
CA ILE A 12 -18.32 5.35 -7.13
C ILE A 12 -18.28 6.77 -7.72
N GLU A 13 -17.51 6.97 -8.80
CA GLU A 13 -17.40 8.26 -9.52
C GLU A 13 -16.93 9.44 -8.66
N LYS A 14 -16.01 9.18 -7.71
CA LYS A 14 -15.46 10.19 -6.77
C LYS A 14 -13.93 10.26 -6.82
N LEU A 15 -13.30 10.20 -7.99
CA LEU A 15 -11.83 10.23 -8.10
C LEU A 15 -11.23 11.59 -7.74
N GLU A 16 -11.97 12.68 -7.94
CA GLU A 16 -11.55 14.07 -7.71
C GLU A 16 -11.15 14.34 -6.26
N ILE A 17 -11.71 13.60 -5.30
CA ILE A 17 -11.37 13.77 -3.87
C ILE A 17 -9.98 13.23 -3.53
N TYR A 18 -9.37 12.40 -4.41
CA TYR A 18 -8.07 11.79 -4.17
C TYR A 18 -6.98 12.83 -3.90
N LYS A 19 -6.95 13.94 -4.66
CA LYS A 19 -5.95 15.00 -4.50
C LYS A 19 -6.00 15.61 -3.09
N LYS A 20 -7.20 15.88 -2.59
CA LYS A 20 -7.42 16.41 -1.23
C LYS A 20 -6.87 15.45 -0.17
N TYR A 21 -7.11 14.15 -0.33
CA TYR A 21 -6.61 13.14 0.60
C TYR A 21 -5.11 12.95 0.52
N TYR A 22 -4.52 13.00 -0.67
CA TYR A 22 -3.07 12.99 -0.84
C TYR A 22 -2.41 14.15 -0.07
N ASP A 23 -2.93 15.37 -0.22
CA ASP A 23 -2.39 16.54 0.47
C ASP A 23 -2.51 16.41 1.99
N LYS A 24 -3.63 15.86 2.50
CA LYS A 24 -3.79 15.55 3.93
C LYS A 24 -2.73 14.54 4.42
N ILE A 25 -2.56 13.42 3.71
CA ILE A 25 -1.58 12.38 4.06
C ILE A 25 -0.17 12.96 4.07
N ARG A 26 0.19 13.70 3.02
CA ARG A 26 1.51 14.33 2.90
C ARG A 26 1.79 15.31 4.04
N ASN A 27 0.84 16.18 4.35
CA ASN A 27 0.99 17.16 5.43
C ASN A 27 1.03 16.52 6.82
N HIS A 28 0.33 15.41 7.01
CA HIS A 28 0.41 14.64 8.25
C HIS A 28 1.76 13.94 8.40
N LEU A 29 2.25 13.31 7.32
CA LEU A 29 3.56 12.68 7.27
C LEU A 29 4.68 13.69 7.57
N LYS A 30 4.59 14.93 7.07
CA LYS A 30 5.50 16.05 7.42
C LYS A 30 5.60 16.32 8.92
N LYS A 31 4.48 16.23 9.63
CA LYS A 31 4.40 16.64 11.04
C LYS A 31 4.77 15.48 11.97
N ASN A 32 4.27 14.29 11.64
CA ASN A 32 4.20 13.16 12.55
C ASN A 32 5.10 11.98 12.14
N ALA A 33 5.64 11.98 10.92
CA ALA A 33 6.45 10.88 10.37
C ALA A 33 5.78 9.49 10.43
N ASN A 34 4.44 9.48 10.38
CA ASN A 34 3.58 8.31 10.29
C ASN A 34 2.38 8.60 9.35
N MET A 35 1.54 7.60 9.13
CA MET A 35 0.37 7.68 8.23
C MET A 35 -0.93 7.20 8.89
N ASP A 36 -1.06 7.33 10.21
CA ASP A 36 -2.27 6.93 10.95
C ASP A 36 -3.52 7.70 10.53
N ILE A 37 -3.35 8.90 9.94
CA ILE A 37 -4.40 9.69 9.28
C ILE A 37 -5.17 8.91 8.21
N VAL A 38 -4.60 7.83 7.68
CA VAL A 38 -5.28 6.91 6.74
C VAL A 38 -6.55 6.33 7.35
N TYR A 39 -6.59 6.06 8.67
CA TYR A 39 -7.82 5.59 9.32
C TYR A 39 -8.94 6.61 9.20
N LYS A 40 -8.68 7.86 9.60
CA LYS A 40 -9.63 8.97 9.49
C LYS A 40 -10.05 9.25 8.05
N ILE A 41 -9.10 9.23 7.10
CA ILE A 41 -9.42 9.45 5.68
C ILE A 41 -10.32 8.33 5.15
N THR A 42 -10.06 7.09 5.56
CA THR A 42 -10.91 5.96 5.17
C THR A 42 -12.31 6.12 5.77
N ASP A 43 -12.43 6.55 7.02
CA ASP A 43 -13.73 6.89 7.63
C ASP A 43 -14.48 7.93 6.79
N GLU A 44 -13.82 9.06 6.48
CA GLU A 44 -14.39 10.14 5.67
C GLU A 44 -14.82 9.69 4.25
N ILE A 45 -14.14 8.70 3.66
CA ILE A 45 -14.53 8.12 2.37
C ILE A 45 -15.82 7.30 2.53
N PHE A 46 -15.87 6.42 3.52
CA PHE A 46 -17.00 5.49 3.71
C PHE A 46 -18.27 6.18 4.22
N GLU A 47 -18.15 7.26 4.98
CA GLU A 47 -19.29 8.14 5.34
C GLU A 47 -19.97 8.75 4.11
N LYS A 48 -19.22 8.96 3.02
CA LYS A 48 -19.74 9.55 1.78
C LYS A 48 -20.27 8.52 0.78
N ILE A 49 -20.08 7.23 1.05
CA ILE A 49 -20.61 6.17 0.18
C ILE A 49 -22.08 5.99 0.51
N SER A 50 -22.97 6.20 -0.45
CA SER A 50 -24.41 5.93 -0.25
C SER A 50 -24.68 4.43 -0.22
N ASP A 51 -25.83 4.00 0.32
CA ASP A 51 -26.18 2.58 0.30
C ASP A 51 -26.33 2.07 -1.14
N ASP A 52 -26.92 2.86 -2.03
CA ASP A 52 -27.05 2.53 -3.45
C ASP A 52 -25.68 2.37 -4.16
N GLU A 53 -24.72 3.23 -3.85
CA GLU A 53 -23.35 3.10 -4.36
C GLU A 53 -22.70 1.82 -3.87
N PHE A 54 -22.85 1.51 -2.58
CA PHE A 54 -22.32 0.28 -1.99
C PHE A 54 -22.94 -0.97 -2.63
N GLU A 55 -24.27 -0.99 -2.80
CA GLU A 55 -24.99 -2.10 -3.42
C GLU A 55 -24.50 -2.41 -4.84
N LYS A 56 -24.13 -1.39 -5.62
CA LYS A 56 -23.56 -1.56 -6.97
C LYS A 56 -22.20 -2.23 -6.97
N ILE A 57 -21.38 -2.01 -5.94
CA ILE A 57 -19.97 -2.44 -5.90
C ILE A 57 -19.72 -3.65 -5.00
N LYS A 58 -20.68 -4.02 -4.14
CA LYS A 58 -20.48 -5.03 -3.09
C LYS A 58 -20.18 -6.44 -3.59
N TYR A 59 -20.44 -6.76 -4.86
CA TYR A 59 -20.24 -8.10 -5.41
C TYR A 59 -19.62 -8.10 -6.82
N ASN A 60 -18.47 -8.78 -6.98
CA ASN A 60 -17.75 -9.00 -8.25
C ASN A 60 -17.44 -7.72 -9.06
N LYS A 61 -17.32 -6.57 -8.40
CA LYS A 61 -16.87 -5.31 -9.03
C LYS A 61 -15.47 -4.90 -8.60
N LEU A 62 -15.19 -5.00 -7.30
CA LEU A 62 -13.91 -4.61 -6.72
C LEU A 62 -13.18 -5.82 -6.15
N PHE A 63 -12.02 -6.15 -6.72
CA PHE A 63 -11.20 -7.30 -6.34
C PHE A 63 -9.97 -6.81 -5.56
N ILE A 64 -9.88 -7.18 -4.28
CA ILE A 64 -8.83 -6.69 -3.38
C ILE A 64 -8.05 -7.87 -2.81
N HIS A 65 -6.72 -7.74 -2.82
CA HIS A 65 -5.80 -8.62 -2.13
C HIS A 65 -5.24 -7.98 -0.86
N TYR A 66 -5.11 -8.79 0.18
CA TYR A 66 -4.26 -8.53 1.33
C TYR A 66 -3.67 -9.87 1.80
N TYR A 67 -2.56 -9.82 2.53
CA TYR A 67 -1.92 -11.03 3.03
C TYR A 67 -2.31 -11.26 4.49
N ASP A 68 -2.71 -12.50 4.79
CA ASP A 68 -2.99 -12.99 6.13
C ASP A 68 -1.75 -13.77 6.61
N THR A 69 -1.07 -13.24 7.63
CA THR A 69 0.18 -13.83 8.13
C THR A 69 -0.05 -15.07 9.00
N GLU A 70 -1.23 -15.19 9.61
CA GLU A 70 -1.61 -16.36 10.40
C GLU A 70 -1.91 -17.54 9.47
N GLN A 71 -2.70 -17.30 8.42
CA GLN A 71 -3.04 -18.31 7.41
C GLN A 71 -1.95 -18.49 6.34
N LYS A 72 -0.91 -17.64 6.37
CA LYS A 72 0.23 -17.63 5.43
C LYS A 72 -0.18 -17.55 3.96
N LYS A 73 -1.30 -16.87 3.67
CA LYS A 73 -1.89 -16.86 2.33
C LYS A 73 -2.39 -15.49 1.91
N LEU A 74 -2.39 -15.27 0.60
CA LEU A 74 -2.99 -14.10 -0.03
C LEU A 74 -4.51 -14.30 -0.09
N ILE A 75 -5.26 -13.43 0.57
CA ILE A 75 -6.72 -13.45 0.57
C ILE A 75 -7.23 -12.58 -0.56
N LEU A 76 -8.09 -13.13 -1.42
CA LEU A 76 -8.86 -12.38 -2.40
C LEU A 76 -10.26 -12.11 -1.86
N ARG A 77 -10.64 -10.83 -1.77
CA ARG A 77 -12.01 -10.41 -1.51
C ARG A 77 -12.60 -9.82 -2.79
N LYS A 78 -13.82 -10.28 -3.10
CA LYS A 78 -14.64 -9.82 -4.23
C LYS A 78 -16.13 -9.69 -3.87
N LYS A 79 -16.51 -10.06 -2.65
CA LYS A 79 -17.84 -9.91 -2.06
C LYS A 79 -17.65 -9.22 -0.70
N TYR A 80 -18.50 -8.24 -0.43
CA TYR A 80 -18.49 -7.44 0.78
C TYR A 80 -19.90 -7.42 1.37
N GLU A 81 -20.02 -7.72 2.66
CA GLU A 81 -21.33 -7.84 3.30
C GLU A 81 -21.90 -6.48 3.71
N THR A 82 -21.03 -5.61 4.24
CA THR A 82 -21.37 -4.27 4.70
C THR A 82 -20.32 -3.25 4.26
N LYS A 83 -20.65 -1.97 4.35
CA LYS A 83 -19.68 -0.88 4.17
C LYS A 83 -18.49 -1.04 5.12
N ASP A 84 -18.72 -1.45 6.36
CA ASP A 84 -17.66 -1.70 7.34
C ASP A 84 -16.77 -2.89 6.96
N ASP A 85 -17.33 -3.97 6.39
CA ASP A 85 -16.53 -5.08 5.88
C ASP A 85 -15.60 -4.62 4.74
N LEU A 86 -16.13 -3.87 3.76
CA LEU A 86 -15.31 -3.31 2.68
C LEU A 86 -14.25 -2.34 3.21
N LYS A 87 -14.59 -1.51 4.20
CA LYS A 87 -13.66 -0.60 4.88
C LYS A 87 -12.50 -1.34 5.52
N LYS A 88 -12.76 -2.40 6.28
CA LYS A 88 -11.71 -3.25 6.88
C LYS A 88 -10.82 -3.85 5.80
N VAL A 89 -11.40 -4.34 4.71
CA VAL A 89 -10.61 -4.86 3.57
C VAL A 89 -9.71 -3.79 2.97
N ILE A 90 -10.21 -2.57 2.77
CA ILE A 90 -9.43 -1.42 2.28
C ILE A 90 -8.27 -1.10 3.22
N LEU A 91 -8.50 -1.04 4.53
CA LEU A 91 -7.46 -0.80 5.53
C LEU A 91 -6.40 -1.90 5.51
N ARG A 92 -6.79 -3.18 5.49
CA ARG A 92 -5.87 -4.33 5.43
C ARG A 92 -4.97 -4.27 4.21
N THR A 93 -5.54 -3.97 3.05
CA THR A 93 -4.72 -3.85 1.84
C THR A 93 -3.85 -2.60 1.87
N CYS A 94 -4.20 -1.52 2.57
CA CYS A 94 -3.39 -0.30 2.61
C CYS A 94 -2.34 -0.31 3.73
N TYR A 95 -2.31 -1.35 4.55
CA TYR A 95 -1.47 -1.38 5.73
C TYR A 95 0.00 -1.63 5.40
N ILE A 96 0.82 -0.62 5.64
CA ILE A 96 2.27 -0.66 5.50
C ILE A 96 2.88 -0.82 6.91
N PRO A 97 3.59 -1.91 7.19
CA PRO A 97 4.21 -2.16 8.49
C PRO A 97 5.04 -0.97 8.98
N PHE A 98 4.89 -0.63 10.26
CA PHE A 98 5.51 0.47 11.01
C PHE A 98 5.13 1.88 10.56
N LEU A 99 4.82 2.09 9.28
CA LEU A 99 4.58 3.42 8.72
C LEU A 99 3.18 3.96 9.03
N ILE A 100 2.17 3.09 9.12
CA ILE A 100 0.79 3.52 9.40
C ILE A 100 0.67 3.95 10.87
N ASP A 101 0.77 3.01 11.80
CA ASP A 101 0.48 3.24 13.23
C ASP A 101 1.59 2.76 14.16
N GLY A 102 2.79 2.49 13.61
CA GLY A 102 3.91 1.96 14.37
C GLY A 102 3.85 0.45 14.63
N ASN A 103 2.72 -0.21 14.40
CA ASN A 103 2.66 -1.67 14.50
C ASN A 103 3.18 -2.32 13.21
N TYR A 104 3.64 -3.56 13.32
CA TYR A 104 4.15 -4.32 12.16
C TYR A 104 3.05 -5.13 11.45
N LEU A 105 1.88 -5.30 12.07
CA LEU A 105 0.71 -6.00 11.54
C LEU A 105 -0.58 -5.28 11.95
N LEU A 106 -1.51 -5.11 11.01
CA LEU A 106 -2.87 -4.65 11.33
C LEU A 106 -3.65 -5.79 11.98
N GLU A 107 -4.37 -5.49 13.06
CA GLU A 107 -5.13 -6.50 13.82
C GLU A 107 -4.25 -7.70 14.24
N ASN A 108 -2.92 -7.49 14.37
CA ASN A 108 -1.91 -8.53 14.60
C ASN A 108 -1.83 -9.63 13.51
N LYS A 109 -2.44 -9.44 12.33
CA LYS A 109 -2.61 -10.50 11.31
C LYS A 109 -2.40 -10.06 9.86
N PHE A 110 -2.65 -8.80 9.51
CA PHE A 110 -2.78 -8.39 8.10
C PHE A 110 -1.73 -7.37 7.65
N ILE A 111 -1.38 -7.45 6.36
CA ILE A 111 -0.50 -6.51 5.64
C ILE A 111 -0.97 -6.33 4.18
N ASP A 112 -0.47 -5.28 3.51
CA ASP A 112 -0.71 -5.04 2.08
C ASP A 112 -0.34 -6.28 1.21
N GLY A 113 -1.18 -6.57 0.21
CA GLY A 113 -0.93 -7.63 -0.77
C GLY A 113 0.04 -7.23 -1.89
N CYS A 114 0.40 -5.95 -2.01
CA CYS A 114 1.35 -5.30 -2.93
C CYS A 114 1.11 -5.48 -4.44
N PHE A 115 0.32 -6.47 -4.85
CA PHE A 115 0.10 -6.86 -6.25
C PHE A 115 -1.38 -6.98 -6.54
N PRO A 116 -1.83 -6.47 -7.72
CA PRO A 116 -3.21 -6.60 -8.13
C PRO A 116 -3.56 -8.07 -8.41
N TYR A 117 -4.86 -8.38 -8.37
CA TYR A 117 -5.38 -9.65 -8.83
C TYR A 117 -5.28 -9.73 -10.35
N ILE A 118 -4.64 -10.78 -10.85
CA ILE A 118 -4.66 -11.12 -12.26
C ILE A 118 -5.77 -12.14 -12.43
N PHE A 119 -6.86 -11.73 -13.09
CA PHE A 119 -7.96 -12.61 -13.44
C PHE A 119 -7.45 -13.84 -14.19
N PRO A 120 -8.07 -15.02 -14.11
CA PRO A 120 -7.66 -16.17 -14.94
C PRO A 120 -8.31 -16.13 -16.32
N GLU A 121 -9.58 -15.72 -16.40
CA GLU A 121 -10.33 -15.60 -17.65
C GLU A 121 -9.75 -14.50 -18.55
N ARG A 122 -9.67 -14.77 -19.86
CA ARG A 122 -9.00 -13.92 -20.86
C ARG A 122 -9.91 -13.47 -22.01
N GLU A 123 -11.20 -13.77 -21.93
CA GLU A 123 -12.17 -13.41 -22.98
C GLU A 123 -12.26 -11.89 -23.16
N LYS A 124 -12.13 -11.14 -22.07
CA LYS A 124 -12.06 -9.68 -22.09
C LYS A 124 -10.60 -9.22 -22.02
N GLN A 125 -10.33 -8.09 -22.67
CA GLN A 125 -9.04 -7.42 -22.53
C GLN A 125 -8.87 -6.91 -21.10
N ILE A 126 -7.75 -7.28 -20.47
CA ILE A 126 -7.43 -6.88 -19.10
C ILE A 126 -6.30 -5.86 -19.17
N LEU A 127 -6.62 -4.62 -18.78
CA LEU A 127 -5.63 -3.57 -18.63
C LEU A 127 -4.86 -3.78 -17.32
N TYR A 128 -3.56 -3.97 -17.43
CA TYR A 128 -2.66 -3.95 -16.29
C TYR A 128 -2.03 -2.57 -16.14
N VAL A 129 -2.28 -1.93 -15.00
CA VAL A 129 -1.67 -0.66 -14.61
C VAL A 129 -0.64 -0.92 -13.52
N LYS A 130 0.62 -0.62 -13.83
CA LYS A 130 1.79 -0.84 -13.00
C LYS A 130 2.20 0.45 -12.31
N ILE A 131 1.80 0.58 -11.05
CA ILE A 131 2.17 1.71 -10.20
C ILE A 131 3.57 1.52 -9.61
N SER A 132 3.96 0.27 -9.30
CA SER A 132 5.26 -0.05 -8.70
C SER A 132 6.30 -0.42 -9.76
N GLN A 133 7.22 0.51 -10.00
CA GLN A 133 8.41 0.28 -10.82
C GLN A 133 9.61 0.13 -9.89
N ILE A 134 10.22 -1.06 -9.84
CA ILE A 134 11.40 -1.33 -8.99
C ILE A 134 12.52 -0.33 -9.29
N CYS A 135 12.72 0.02 -10.56
CA CYS A 135 13.70 1.02 -10.99
C CYS A 135 13.38 2.45 -10.49
N LYS A 136 12.17 2.68 -9.97
CA LYS A 136 11.72 3.95 -9.39
C LYS A 136 11.38 3.82 -7.89
N LEU A 137 11.81 2.77 -7.18
CA LEU A 137 11.56 2.64 -5.73
C LEU A 137 12.07 3.86 -4.95
N THR A 138 13.25 4.37 -5.31
CA THR A 138 13.79 5.62 -4.73
C THR A 138 12.93 6.82 -5.07
N TYR A 139 12.46 6.93 -6.32
CA TYR A 139 11.55 7.99 -6.76
C TYR A 139 10.15 7.85 -6.12
N MET A 140 9.67 6.65 -5.80
CA MET A 140 8.39 6.44 -5.11
C MET A 140 8.44 6.91 -3.66
N LEU A 141 9.59 6.76 -2.98
CA LEU A 141 9.78 7.18 -1.60
C LEU A 141 10.25 8.63 -1.49
N ASN A 142 10.94 9.14 -2.52
CA ASN A 142 11.52 10.48 -2.53
C ASN A 142 10.58 11.49 -3.20
N THR A 143 9.97 12.36 -2.39
CA THR A 143 9.11 13.47 -2.85
C THR A 143 9.68 14.85 -2.48
N LYS A 144 10.95 14.91 -2.07
CA LYS A 144 11.61 16.12 -1.56
C LYS A 144 11.51 17.32 -2.49
N ASN A 145 11.76 17.09 -3.76
CA ASN A 145 11.79 18.15 -4.77
C ASN A 145 10.42 18.40 -5.43
N GLU A 146 9.33 17.87 -4.87
CA GLU A 146 8.00 17.95 -5.47
C GLU A 146 7.10 18.93 -4.75
N LYS A 147 6.58 19.92 -5.48
CA LYS A 147 5.61 20.87 -4.93
C LYS A 147 4.27 20.18 -4.61
N ASN A 148 3.80 19.34 -5.54
CA ASN A 148 2.53 18.61 -5.45
C ASN A 148 2.56 17.32 -6.31
N ILE A 149 1.51 16.50 -6.23
CA ILE A 149 1.37 15.24 -7.00
C ILE A 149 1.12 15.46 -8.51
N SER A 150 0.79 16.68 -8.95
CA SER A 150 0.32 16.92 -10.32
C SER A 150 1.34 16.48 -11.38
N GLY A 151 2.65 16.67 -11.12
CA GLY A 151 3.69 16.23 -12.06
C GLY A 151 3.67 14.72 -12.30
N ARG A 152 3.58 13.92 -11.22
CA ARG A 152 3.46 12.46 -11.31
C ARG A 152 2.16 12.03 -11.98
N ALA A 153 1.05 12.71 -11.68
CA ALA A 153 -0.23 12.45 -12.31
C ALA A 153 -0.16 12.70 -13.82
N LEU A 154 0.46 13.81 -14.25
CA LEU A 154 0.67 14.13 -15.66
C LEU A 154 1.55 13.09 -16.36
N GLU A 155 2.64 12.64 -15.72
CA GLU A 155 3.49 11.57 -16.25
C GLU A 155 2.68 10.29 -16.51
N GLY A 156 1.82 9.90 -15.55
CA GLY A 156 0.93 8.76 -15.72
C GLY A 156 -0.11 8.94 -16.82
N ILE A 157 -0.69 10.15 -16.95
CA ILE A 157 -1.65 10.48 -18.02
C ILE A 157 -0.97 10.37 -19.39
N ILE A 158 0.25 10.89 -19.55
CA ILE A 158 1.00 10.82 -20.81
C ILE A 158 1.36 9.36 -21.15
N ASP A 159 1.77 8.56 -20.18
CA ASP A 159 2.10 7.13 -20.39
C ASP A 159 0.85 6.34 -20.83
N ILE A 160 -0.30 6.57 -20.18
CA ILE A 160 -1.59 5.96 -20.57
C ILE A 160 -2.04 6.44 -21.95
N TYR A 161 -1.91 7.74 -22.24
CA TYR A 161 -2.24 8.30 -23.55
C TYR A 161 -1.43 7.64 -24.66
N ASN A 162 -0.11 7.53 -24.48
CA ASN A 162 0.79 6.87 -25.44
C ASN A 162 0.47 5.38 -25.59
N PHE A 163 0.08 4.71 -24.50
CA PHE A 163 -0.38 3.32 -24.52
C PHE A 163 -1.60 3.15 -25.44
N PHE A 164 -2.62 3.99 -25.29
CA PHE A 164 -3.82 3.91 -26.14
C PHE A 164 -3.58 4.40 -27.56
N LEU A 165 -2.78 5.46 -27.76
CA LEU A 165 -2.48 6.02 -29.08
C LEU A 165 -1.72 5.01 -29.96
N HIS A 166 -0.71 4.34 -29.39
CA HIS A 166 0.14 3.42 -30.15
C HIS A 166 -0.25 1.96 -30.00
N ASN A 167 -1.18 1.63 -29.09
CA ASN A 167 -1.56 0.27 -28.70
C ASN A 167 -0.35 -0.65 -28.41
N LYS A 168 0.69 -0.08 -27.82
CA LYS A 168 1.94 -0.77 -27.46
C LYS A 168 2.14 -0.69 -25.95
N PRO A 169 2.70 -1.73 -25.31
CA PRO A 169 2.98 -1.69 -23.88
C PRO A 169 3.94 -0.55 -23.55
N THR A 170 3.63 0.19 -22.49
CA THR A 170 4.42 1.30 -21.96
C THR A 170 5.04 0.91 -20.62
N ASN A 171 5.66 1.87 -19.94
CA ASN A 171 6.28 1.60 -18.65
C ASN A 171 5.26 1.30 -17.54
N MET A 172 4.06 1.90 -17.63
CA MET A 172 2.96 1.70 -16.66
C MET A 172 1.85 0.79 -17.20
N CYS A 173 1.60 0.73 -18.50
CA CYS A 173 0.42 0.06 -19.04
C CYS A 173 0.75 -1.09 -19.99
N SER A 174 -0.03 -2.18 -19.87
CA SER A 174 0.06 -3.31 -20.80
C SER A 174 -1.24 -4.11 -20.80
N TRP A 175 -1.54 -4.78 -21.91
CA TRP A 175 -2.62 -5.77 -21.97
C TRP A 175 -2.11 -7.11 -21.43
N VAL A 176 -2.75 -7.65 -20.40
CA VAL A 176 -2.40 -8.98 -19.85
C VAL A 176 -2.59 -10.07 -20.90
N ASN A 177 -3.52 -9.88 -21.83
CA ASN A 177 -3.79 -10.81 -22.93
C ASN A 177 -2.57 -10.97 -23.86
N ASN A 178 -1.70 -9.96 -23.93
CA ASN A 178 -0.49 -9.98 -24.76
C ASN A 178 0.75 -10.41 -23.98
N TRP A 179 0.60 -10.80 -22.71
CA TRP A 179 1.73 -11.20 -21.88
C TRP A 179 2.26 -12.57 -22.29
N MET A 180 3.59 -12.66 -22.32
CA MET A 180 4.29 -13.92 -22.48
C MET A 180 4.53 -14.57 -21.11
N LEU A 181 4.97 -15.83 -21.11
CA LEU A 181 5.35 -16.54 -19.89
C LEU A 181 6.36 -15.75 -19.03
N PHE A 182 7.28 -15.04 -19.67
CA PHE A 182 8.27 -14.21 -18.99
C PHE A 182 7.65 -13.07 -18.16
N ASP A 183 6.56 -12.45 -18.64
CA ASP A 183 5.87 -11.39 -17.91
C ASP A 183 5.22 -11.94 -16.63
N PHE A 184 4.62 -13.14 -16.72
CA PHE A 184 4.08 -13.84 -15.57
C PHE A 184 5.19 -14.19 -14.58
N ILE A 185 6.31 -14.77 -15.04
CA ILE A 185 7.46 -15.08 -14.18
C ILE A 185 7.96 -13.81 -13.49
N LYS A 186 8.15 -12.71 -14.23
CA LYS A 186 8.57 -11.43 -13.68
C LYS A 186 7.61 -10.93 -12.59
N LEU A 187 6.30 -11.03 -12.79
CA LEU A 187 5.31 -10.68 -11.77
C LEU A 187 5.43 -11.58 -10.52
N ARG A 188 5.56 -12.90 -10.70
CA ARG A 188 5.68 -13.85 -9.59
C ARG A 188 6.99 -13.68 -8.81
N CYS A 189 8.11 -13.44 -9.47
CA CYS A 189 9.39 -13.16 -8.83
C CYS A 189 9.34 -11.88 -7.99
N LYS A 190 8.72 -10.81 -8.50
CA LYS A 190 8.51 -9.59 -7.71
C LYS A 190 7.67 -9.86 -6.47
N ARG A 191 6.60 -10.64 -6.61
CA ARG A 191 5.75 -11.02 -5.48
C ARG A 191 6.52 -11.80 -4.44
N TRP A 192 7.31 -12.77 -4.88
CA TRP A 192 8.16 -13.56 -3.99
C TRP A 192 9.19 -12.70 -3.27
N PHE A 193 9.83 -11.76 -3.96
CA PHE A 193 10.79 -10.83 -3.35
C PHE A 193 10.16 -9.99 -2.24
N ILE A 194 9.00 -9.36 -2.49
CA ILE A 194 8.33 -8.54 -1.48
C ILE A 194 7.87 -9.40 -0.29
N LEU A 195 7.25 -10.56 -0.54
CA LEU A 195 6.84 -11.46 0.54
C LEU A 195 8.02 -11.95 1.37
N SER A 196 9.15 -12.25 0.74
CA SER A 196 10.38 -12.67 1.43
C SER A 196 10.92 -11.55 2.31
N LEU A 197 10.91 -10.30 1.83
CA LEU A 197 11.30 -9.14 2.63
C LEU A 197 10.42 -8.95 3.87
N VAL A 198 9.10 -9.03 3.70
CA VAL A 198 8.16 -8.96 4.82
C VAL A 198 8.40 -10.10 5.81
N TYR A 199 8.53 -11.34 5.33
CA TYR A 199 8.74 -12.49 6.19
C TYR A 199 10.08 -12.45 6.92
N TYR A 200 11.12 -11.92 6.27
CA TYR A 200 12.41 -11.67 6.88
C TYR A 200 12.30 -10.67 8.04
N ILE A 201 11.64 -9.52 7.82
CA ILE A 201 11.36 -8.53 8.87
C ILE A 201 10.54 -9.15 10.01
N TYR A 202 9.49 -9.91 9.69
CA TYR A 202 8.67 -10.62 10.67
C TYR A 202 9.50 -11.60 11.51
N THR A 203 10.36 -12.39 10.88
CA THR A 203 11.22 -13.37 11.55
C THR A 203 12.21 -12.68 12.49
N ILE A 204 12.83 -11.57 12.04
CA ILE A 204 13.70 -10.74 12.89
C ILE A 204 12.94 -10.28 14.13
N ILE A 205 11.73 -9.74 13.98
CA ILE A 205 10.90 -9.27 15.10
C ILE A 205 10.58 -10.42 16.07
N GLN A 206 10.23 -11.61 15.56
CA GLN A 206 9.94 -12.77 16.40
C GLN A 206 11.18 -13.27 17.14
N ILE A 207 12.33 -13.30 16.49
CA ILE A 207 13.62 -13.63 17.12
C ILE A 207 13.91 -12.61 18.24
N PHE A 208 13.78 -11.31 17.97
CA PHE A 208 13.97 -10.28 18.99
C PHE A 208 13.00 -10.46 20.18
N LYS A 209 11.73 -10.81 19.93
CA LYS A 209 10.76 -11.10 21.00
C LYS A 209 11.15 -12.32 21.84
N GLN A 210 11.64 -13.39 21.22
CA GLN A 210 12.06 -14.60 21.92
C GLN A 210 13.37 -14.42 22.68
N ILE A 211 14.29 -13.59 22.18
CA ILE A 211 15.55 -13.27 22.84
C ILE A 211 15.35 -12.23 23.95
N LYS A 212 14.33 -11.34 23.84
CA LYS A 212 14.00 -10.31 24.84
C LYS A 212 13.99 -10.78 26.31
N PRO A 213 13.49 -11.99 26.66
CA PRO A 213 13.59 -12.51 28.04
C PRO A 213 14.98 -13.04 28.43
N PHE A 214 15.84 -13.44 27.49
CA PHE A 214 17.15 -14.03 27.75
C PHE A 214 18.30 -13.01 27.74
N LEU A 215 18.26 -12.07 26.79
CA LEU A 215 19.03 -10.85 26.91
C LEU A 215 18.35 -10.04 28.02
N CYS A 216 19.12 -9.41 28.90
CA CYS A 216 18.63 -8.46 29.91
C CYS A 216 18.05 -7.19 29.24
N VAL A 217 17.15 -7.32 28.27
CA VAL A 217 16.58 -6.23 27.48
C VAL A 217 15.65 -5.39 28.33
N SER A 218 14.99 -5.96 29.34
CA SER A 218 14.26 -5.17 30.34
C SER A 218 15.21 -4.25 31.11
N PHE A 219 16.39 -4.75 31.50
CA PHE A 219 17.44 -3.94 32.13
C PHE A 219 18.06 -2.92 31.15
N PHE A 220 18.24 -3.29 29.88
CA PHE A 220 18.76 -2.39 28.84
C PHE A 220 17.73 -1.29 28.48
N GLU A 221 16.44 -1.61 28.34
CA GLU A 221 15.36 -0.65 28.09
C GLU A 221 15.16 0.30 29.28
N GLN A 222 15.42 -0.17 30.50
CA GLN A 222 15.45 0.65 31.72
C GLN A 222 16.78 1.37 31.94
N SER A 223 17.84 0.99 31.22
CA SER A 223 19.15 1.61 31.38
C SER A 223 19.08 3.09 30.98
N GLU A 224 19.75 3.92 31.76
CA GLU A 224 19.83 5.35 31.51
C GLU A 224 20.43 5.64 30.12
N TYR A 225 21.34 4.79 29.65
CA TYR A 225 21.95 4.87 28.33
C TYR A 225 20.94 4.69 27.19
N PHE A 226 20.10 3.64 27.24
CA PHE A 226 19.07 3.43 26.22
C PHE A 226 18.01 4.53 26.26
N GLN A 227 17.62 5.00 27.45
CA GLN A 227 16.69 6.12 27.56
C GLN A 227 17.24 7.42 26.95
N ARG A 228 18.57 7.61 27.00
CA ARG A 228 19.25 8.74 26.34
C ARG A 228 19.41 8.55 24.83
N ILE A 229 19.61 7.32 24.33
CA ILE A 229 19.77 7.04 22.90
C ILE A 229 18.44 6.94 22.15
N LYS A 230 17.40 6.38 22.77
CA LYS A 230 16.07 6.23 22.19
C LYS A 230 15.55 7.53 21.53
N PRO A 231 15.57 8.71 22.19
CA PRO A 231 15.13 9.94 21.55
C PRO A 231 16.01 10.32 20.35
N ILE A 232 17.32 10.03 20.37
CA ILE A 232 18.22 10.26 19.23
C ILE A 232 17.82 9.37 18.05
N LEU A 233 17.55 8.08 18.27
CA LEU A 233 17.11 7.16 17.21
C LEU A 233 15.72 7.53 16.67
N CYS A 234 14.79 7.94 17.54
CA CYS A 234 13.48 8.43 17.12
C CYS A 234 13.60 9.71 16.27
N SER A 235 14.47 10.65 16.66
CA SER A 235 14.77 11.85 15.88
C SER A 235 15.42 11.49 14.55
N LEU A 236 16.40 10.57 14.53
CA LEU A 236 17.05 10.12 13.30
C LEU A 236 16.07 9.46 12.33
N TYR A 237 15.15 8.62 12.83
CA TYR A 237 14.08 8.04 12.02
C TYR A 237 13.17 9.13 11.44
N LYS A 238 12.77 10.10 12.27
CA LYS A 238 11.97 11.24 11.84
C LYS A 238 12.69 12.04 10.75
N ASP A 239 13.96 12.35 10.97
CA ASP A 239 14.80 13.09 10.03
C ASP A 239 14.98 12.34 8.71
N PHE A 240 15.12 11.01 8.76
CA PHE A 240 15.21 10.18 7.57
C PHE A 240 13.91 10.20 6.74
N ILE A 241 12.76 10.07 7.40
CA ILE A 241 11.45 10.19 6.72
C ILE A 241 11.28 11.59 6.14
N LEU A 242 11.59 12.63 6.91
CA LEU A 242 11.47 14.00 6.45
C LEU A 242 12.40 14.29 5.28
N TYR A 243 13.63 13.79 5.30
CA TYR A 243 14.60 13.93 4.21
C TYR A 243 14.16 13.23 2.92
N LEU A 244 13.55 12.05 3.01
CA LEU A 244 13.03 11.36 1.83
C LEU A 244 11.80 12.11 1.29
N CYS A 245 10.89 12.54 2.16
CA CYS A 245 9.64 13.10 1.70
C CYS A 245 9.71 14.60 1.34
N PHE A 246 10.65 15.38 1.90
CA PHE A 246 10.69 16.86 1.89
C PHE A 246 12.10 17.45 1.83
#